data_AF-A0A259BKR3-F1
#
_entry.id   AF-A0A259BKR3-F1
#
_cell.length_a   1.000
_cell.length_b   1.000
_cell.length_c   1.000
_cell.angle_alpha   90.00
_cell.angle_beta   90.00
_cell.angle_gamma   90.00
#
_symmetry.space_group_name_H-M   'P 1'
#
loop_
_entity.id
_entity.type
_entity.pdbx_description
1 polymer ?
#
loop_
_entity_poly.entity_id
_entity_poly.type
_entity_poly.pdbx_seq_one_letter_code
_entity_poly.pdbx_strand_id
1 'polypeptide(L)'
;MRSGLAAAAAIIAVVTGFHAAIWYSLRPEGTAPAVTERFSSLSFAPYSRDVRHPDKGPPVTADQIRSDVNAVADYTRAIRTYSSTLGLDLIPAIAAERGLKVSVGAWIDKDETRNALEIQNAVALTKQNSNVDALVVGNETIFRGEKSAAEMAELIRSVKRQTNVPVTTGEIWN
;
A
#
# COMPACT_ATOMS: atom_id res chain seq x y z
N MET A 1 -19.06 41.53 -35.84
CA MET A 1 -18.21 40.82 -34.86
C MET A 1 -18.79 39.50 -34.34
N ARG A 2 -20.12 39.30 -34.25
CA ARG A 2 -20.72 38.06 -33.69
C ARG A 2 -20.77 36.84 -34.64
N SER A 3 -20.87 37.06 -35.95
CA SER A 3 -20.96 35.98 -36.95
C SER A 3 -19.67 35.17 -37.12
N GLY A 4 -18.50 35.84 -37.06
CA GLY A 4 -17.19 35.17 -37.12
C GLY A 4 -16.92 34.27 -35.91
N LEU A 5 -17.38 34.68 -34.71
CA LEU A 5 -17.26 33.87 -33.50
C LEU A 5 -18.13 32.61 -33.58
N ALA A 6 -19.36 32.73 -34.09
CA ALA A 6 -20.26 31.60 -34.27
C ALA A 6 -19.71 30.59 -35.30
N ALA A 7 -19.16 31.09 -36.42
CA ALA A 7 -18.53 30.25 -37.42
C ALA A 7 -17.28 29.53 -36.87
N ALA A 8 -16.42 30.24 -36.13
CA ALA A 8 -15.26 29.63 -35.49
C ALA A 8 -15.67 28.56 -34.46
N ALA A 9 -16.68 28.84 -33.63
CA ALA A 9 -17.20 27.88 -32.66
C ALA A 9 -17.79 26.61 -33.34
N ALA A 10 -18.50 26.78 -34.45
CA ALA A 10 -19.03 25.65 -35.22
C ALA A 10 -17.92 24.77 -35.82
N ILE A 11 -16.88 25.39 -36.39
CA ILE A 11 -15.72 24.68 -36.94
C ILE A 11 -15.02 23.89 -35.84
N ILE A 12 -14.77 24.52 -34.68
CA ILE A 12 -14.14 23.85 -33.53
C ILE A 12 -14.99 22.66 -33.08
N ALA A 13 -16.30 22.83 -32.91
CA ALA A 13 -17.18 21.75 -32.49
C ALA A 13 -17.16 20.56 -33.46
N VAL A 14 -17.16 20.81 -34.77
CA VAL A 14 -17.09 19.77 -35.80
C VAL A 14 -15.75 19.05 -35.77
N VAL A 15 -14.64 19.79 -35.72
CA VAL A 15 -13.30 19.19 -35.69
C VAL A 15 -13.09 18.36 -34.42
N THR A 16 -13.52 18.87 -33.26
CA THR A 16 -13.45 18.13 -31.99
C THR A 16 -14.34 16.90 -32.01
N GLY A 17 -15.59 17.01 -32.50
CA GLY A 17 -16.51 15.88 -32.62
C GLY A 17 -15.97 14.80 -33.55
N PHE A 18 -15.36 15.19 -34.67
CA PHE A 18 -14.75 14.26 -35.62
C PHE A 18 -13.54 13.53 -35.02
N HIS A 19 -12.65 14.25 -34.32
CA HIS A 19 -11.53 13.62 -33.60
C HIS A 19 -12.02 12.66 -32.51
N ALA A 20 -13.04 13.05 -31.74
CA ALA A 20 -13.63 12.21 -30.71
C ALA A 20 -14.25 10.95 -31.31
N ALA A 21 -14.94 11.06 -32.44
CA ALA A 21 -15.54 9.92 -33.15
C ALA A 21 -14.49 8.97 -33.72
N ILE A 22 -13.41 9.49 -34.33
CA ILE A 22 -12.29 8.68 -34.82
C ILE A 22 -11.61 7.97 -33.65
N TRP A 23 -11.28 8.69 -32.58
CA TRP A 23 -10.66 8.09 -31.41
C TRP A 23 -11.57 7.02 -30.80
N TYR A 24 -12.86 7.29 -30.62
CA TYR A 24 -13.80 6.33 -30.06
C TYR A 24 -13.92 5.06 -30.92
N SER A 25 -13.90 5.21 -32.24
CA SER A 25 -14.07 4.08 -33.17
C SER A 25 -12.80 3.27 -33.38
N LEU A 26 -11.63 3.90 -33.25
CA LEU A 26 -10.33 3.28 -33.51
C LEU A 26 -9.52 3.02 -32.25
N ARG A 27 -10.01 3.39 -31.06
CA ARG A 27 -9.30 3.12 -29.81
C ARG A 27 -9.08 1.62 -29.68
N PRO A 28 -7.88 1.19 -29.30
CA PRO A 28 -7.66 -0.22 -28.98
C PRO A 28 -8.57 -0.63 -27.82
N GLU A 29 -9.53 -1.51 -28.08
CA GLU A 29 -10.28 -2.19 -27.03
C GLU A 29 -9.58 -3.52 -26.74
N GLY A 30 -8.71 -3.50 -25.74
CA GLY A 30 -8.09 -4.71 -25.21
C GLY A 30 -8.98 -5.31 -24.13
N THR A 31 -9.32 -6.58 -24.24
CA THR A 31 -9.75 -7.33 -23.06
C THR A 31 -8.49 -7.66 -22.27
N ALA A 32 -8.44 -7.23 -21.02
CA ALA A 32 -7.38 -7.70 -20.13
C ALA A 32 -7.52 -9.23 -20.03
N PRO A 33 -6.44 -9.99 -20.24
CA PRO A 33 -6.49 -11.43 -20.04
C PRO A 33 -6.96 -11.71 -18.60
N ALA A 34 -7.76 -12.76 -18.44
CA ALA A 34 -8.22 -13.15 -17.12
C ALA A 34 -7.02 -13.49 -16.23
N VAL A 35 -6.91 -12.83 -15.08
CA VAL A 35 -5.95 -13.22 -14.05
C VAL A 35 -6.53 -14.45 -13.35
N THR A 36 -6.13 -15.64 -13.79
CA THR A 36 -6.63 -16.91 -13.26
C THR A 36 -5.87 -17.39 -12.03
N GLU A 37 -4.68 -16.84 -11.79
CA GLU A 37 -3.84 -17.17 -10.64
C GLU A 37 -4.00 -16.14 -9.51
N ARG A 38 -3.73 -16.56 -8.28
CA ARG A 38 -3.68 -15.64 -7.14
C ARG A 38 -2.45 -14.74 -7.22
N PHE A 39 -2.62 -13.46 -6.89
CA PHE A 39 -1.52 -12.52 -6.69
C PHE A 39 -0.53 -13.07 -5.65
N SER A 40 0.76 -12.82 -5.88
CA SER A 40 1.81 -13.21 -4.92
C SER A 40 1.65 -12.47 -3.59
N SER A 41 1.39 -11.16 -3.66
CA SER A 41 1.09 -10.33 -2.50
C SER A 41 0.27 -9.11 -2.92
N LEU A 42 -0.55 -8.59 -2.00
CA LEU A 42 -1.28 -7.34 -2.18
C LEU A 42 -0.92 -6.34 -1.07
N SER A 43 -0.81 -5.06 -1.42
CA SER A 43 -0.79 -3.99 -0.42
C SER A 43 -2.12 -3.96 0.32
N PHE A 44 -2.06 -3.97 1.65
CA PHE A 44 -3.22 -4.10 2.50
C PHE A 44 -3.24 -3.02 3.57
N ALA A 45 -4.32 -2.25 3.57
CA ALA A 45 -4.50 -1.06 4.39
C ALA A 45 -5.98 -0.97 4.81
N PRO A 46 -6.39 -1.67 5.88
CA PRO A 46 -7.79 -1.79 6.31
C PRO A 46 -8.26 -0.54 7.05
N TYR A 47 -7.95 0.65 6.53
CA TYR A 47 -8.35 1.92 7.11
C TYR A 47 -9.76 2.29 6.64
N SER A 48 -10.55 2.90 7.53
CA SER A 48 -11.83 3.50 7.15
C SER A 48 -11.66 4.59 6.08
N ARG A 49 -12.66 4.78 5.22
CA ARG A 49 -12.60 5.68 4.04
C ARG A 49 -12.27 7.13 4.37
N ASP A 50 -12.46 7.53 5.62
CA ASP A 50 -12.20 8.86 6.17
C ASP A 50 -10.77 9.04 6.70
N VAL A 51 -10.02 7.95 6.87
CA VAL A 51 -8.64 7.98 7.37
C VAL A 51 -7.68 8.13 6.20
N ARG A 52 -7.10 9.33 6.05
CA ARG A 52 -6.13 9.66 4.98
C ARG A 52 -4.68 9.36 5.34
N HIS A 53 -4.38 9.14 6.62
CA HIS A 53 -3.03 8.84 7.10
C HIS A 53 -3.07 7.60 8.00
N PRO A 54 -2.18 6.61 7.83
CA PRO A 54 -2.09 5.38 8.64
C PRO A 54 -2.17 5.60 10.16
N ASP A 55 -1.70 6.77 10.59
CA ASP A 55 -1.41 7.10 11.98
C ASP A 55 -2.37 8.14 12.58
N LYS A 56 -3.32 8.63 11.77
CA LYS A 56 -4.28 9.66 12.18
C LYS A 56 -5.68 9.13 11.96
N GLY A 57 -6.12 8.27 12.86
CA GLY A 57 -7.44 7.66 12.83
C GLY A 57 -7.72 6.87 14.11
N PRO A 58 -8.99 6.47 14.34
CA PRO A 58 -9.30 5.49 15.36
C PRO A 58 -8.56 4.17 15.05
N PRO A 59 -8.17 3.39 16.07
CA PRO A 59 -7.61 2.06 15.86
C PRO A 59 -8.54 1.20 15.00
N VAL A 60 -7.97 0.42 14.08
CA VAL A 60 -8.73 -0.51 13.25
C VAL A 60 -9.24 -1.66 14.14
N THR A 61 -10.51 -2.01 14.01
CA THR A 61 -11.10 -3.09 14.79
C THR A 61 -10.82 -4.46 14.18
N ALA A 62 -10.83 -5.50 15.01
CA ALA A 62 -10.66 -6.88 14.55
C ALA A 62 -11.72 -7.29 13.51
N ASP A 63 -12.97 -6.81 13.65
CA ASP A 63 -14.05 -7.13 12.72
C ASP A 63 -13.84 -6.47 11.35
N GLN A 64 -13.37 -5.22 11.33
CA GLN A 64 -12.99 -4.55 10.09
C GLN A 64 -11.86 -5.30 9.38
N ILE A 65 -10.79 -5.65 10.12
CA ILE A 65 -9.66 -6.42 9.58
C ILE A 65 -10.14 -7.75 9.01
N ARG A 66 -10.99 -8.48 9.74
CA ARG A 66 -11.52 -9.78 9.29
C ARG A 66 -12.36 -9.65 8.03
N SER A 67 -13.20 -8.61 7.96
CA SER A 67 -13.98 -8.31 6.75
C SER A 67 -13.06 -8.09 5.54
N ASP A 68 -12.04 -7.24 5.69
CA ASP A 68 -11.14 -6.88 4.60
C ASP A 68 -10.20 -8.04 4.20
N VAL A 69 -9.72 -8.82 5.17
CA VAL A 69 -8.96 -10.05 4.92
C VAL A 69 -9.80 -11.05 4.12
N ASN A 70 -11.06 -11.26 4.50
CA ASN A 70 -11.96 -12.15 3.77
C ASN A 70 -12.22 -11.68 2.34
N ALA A 71 -12.29 -10.36 2.11
CA ALA A 71 -12.49 -9.80 0.78
C ALA A 71 -11.31 -10.08 -0.18
N VAL A 72 -10.08 -10.19 0.35
CA VAL A 72 -8.87 -10.38 -0.48
C VAL A 72 -8.31 -11.80 -0.49
N ALA A 73 -8.66 -12.63 0.51
CA ALA A 73 -8.01 -13.92 0.76
C ALA A 73 -8.03 -14.90 -0.42
N ASP A 74 -9.10 -14.88 -1.21
CA ASP A 74 -9.24 -15.80 -2.34
C ASP A 74 -8.42 -15.36 -3.56
N TYR A 75 -7.97 -14.10 -3.58
CA TYR A 75 -7.24 -13.48 -4.70
C TYR A 75 -5.73 -13.41 -4.48
N THR A 76 -5.23 -13.58 -3.26
CA THR A 76 -3.80 -13.42 -2.94
C THR A 76 -3.25 -14.55 -2.08
N ARG A 77 -1.92 -14.72 -2.10
CA ARG A 77 -1.19 -15.63 -1.20
C ARG A 77 -0.66 -14.91 0.04
N ALA A 78 -0.42 -13.61 -0.08
CA ALA A 78 0.13 -12.78 0.98
C ALA A 78 -0.44 -11.36 0.96
N ILE A 79 -0.25 -10.65 2.06
CA ILE A 79 -0.55 -9.22 2.19
C ILE A 79 0.65 -8.48 2.78
N ARG A 80 0.82 -7.21 2.41
CA ARG A 80 1.81 -6.30 2.99
C ARG A 80 1.11 -5.18 3.74
N THR A 81 1.51 -4.95 4.99
CA THR A 81 1.07 -3.80 5.79
C THR A 81 2.14 -2.71 5.84
N TYR A 82 1.76 -1.52 6.32
CA TYR A 82 2.64 -0.34 6.32
C TYR A 82 3.01 0.14 7.74
N SER A 83 2.21 -0.22 8.74
CA SER A 83 2.41 0.08 10.16
C SER A 83 2.05 -1.18 10.98
N SER A 84 2.56 -1.22 12.21
CA SER A 84 2.34 -2.26 13.22
C SER A 84 1.71 -1.71 14.49
N THR A 85 1.05 -0.55 14.42
CA THR A 85 0.32 0.07 15.53
C THR A 85 -1.15 0.31 15.17
N LEU A 86 -1.93 0.89 16.08
CA LEU A 86 -3.33 1.28 15.87
C LEU A 86 -4.24 0.12 15.39
N GLY A 87 -4.05 -1.09 15.92
CA GLY A 87 -4.85 -2.27 15.60
C GLY A 87 -4.32 -3.09 14.43
N LEU A 88 -3.34 -2.59 13.67
CA LEU A 88 -2.71 -3.33 12.57
C LEU A 88 -1.87 -4.52 13.07
N ASP A 89 -1.49 -4.52 14.36
CA ASP A 89 -0.87 -5.63 15.05
C ASP A 89 -1.76 -6.88 15.11
N LEU A 90 -3.08 -6.74 14.93
CA LEU A 90 -4.01 -7.86 14.86
C LEU A 90 -4.01 -8.58 13.50
N ILE A 91 -3.47 -7.94 12.45
CA ILE A 91 -3.54 -8.44 11.07
C ILE A 91 -2.87 -9.81 10.92
N PRO A 92 -1.64 -10.07 11.40
CA PRO A 92 -1.01 -11.37 11.21
C PRO A 92 -1.84 -12.54 11.74
N ALA A 93 -2.42 -12.40 12.93
CA ALA A 93 -3.26 -13.43 13.55
C ALA A 93 -4.54 -13.68 12.73
N ILE A 94 -5.24 -12.62 12.31
CA ILE A 94 -6.48 -12.73 11.52
C ILE A 94 -6.19 -13.25 10.12
N ALA A 95 -5.11 -12.82 9.49
CA ALA A 95 -4.69 -13.29 8.17
C ALA A 95 -4.34 -14.79 8.18
N ALA A 96 -3.81 -15.30 9.30
CA ALA A 96 -3.53 -16.72 9.47
C ALA A 96 -4.81 -17.58 9.43
N GLU A 97 -5.96 -17.06 9.89
CA GLU A 97 -7.27 -17.74 9.80
C GLU A 97 -7.65 -18.10 8.35
N ARG A 98 -7.12 -17.34 7.38
CA ARG A 98 -7.33 -17.54 5.94
C ARG A 98 -6.10 -18.09 5.20
N GLY A 99 -5.06 -18.49 5.93
CA GLY A 99 -3.84 -19.05 5.38
C GLY A 99 -2.95 -18.06 4.62
N LEU A 100 -3.15 -16.74 4.83
CA LEU A 100 -2.34 -15.71 4.19
C LEU A 100 -1.02 -15.49 4.92
N LYS A 101 0.05 -15.28 4.14
CA LYS A 101 1.32 -14.75 4.65
C LYS A 101 1.25 -13.23 4.81
N VAL A 102 2.06 -12.68 5.71
CA VAL A 102 2.08 -11.25 5.99
C VAL A 102 3.49 -10.70 6.01
N SER A 103 3.75 -9.72 5.15
CA SER A 103 4.93 -8.86 5.28
C SER A 103 4.57 -7.66 6.14
N VAL A 104 5.02 -7.64 7.39
CA VAL A 104 4.63 -6.61 8.37
C VAL A 104 5.41 -5.32 8.14
N GLY A 105 4.73 -4.18 8.11
CA GLY A 105 5.35 -2.87 7.99
C GLY A 105 5.61 -2.21 9.34
N ALA A 106 6.73 -1.53 9.49
CA ALA A 106 6.98 -0.55 10.55
C ALA A 106 7.07 0.83 9.91
N TRP A 107 6.14 1.73 10.21
CA TRP A 107 6.17 3.08 9.65
C TRP A 107 7.24 3.90 10.36
N ILE A 108 8.08 4.58 9.57
CA ILE A 108 9.18 5.41 10.09
C ILE A 108 8.91 6.85 9.68
N ASP A 109 8.97 7.78 10.62
CA ASP A 109 8.89 9.22 10.41
C ASP A 109 9.90 10.00 11.29
N LYS A 110 9.66 11.30 11.51
CA LYS A 110 10.55 12.17 12.28
C LYS A 110 10.41 12.00 13.81
N ASP A 111 9.39 11.29 14.28
CA ASP A 111 9.17 11.02 15.70
C ASP A 111 9.86 9.71 16.10
N GLU A 112 11.03 9.82 16.73
CA GLU A 112 11.80 8.65 17.16
C GLU A 112 11.10 7.79 18.21
N THR A 113 10.23 8.38 19.04
CA THR A 113 9.47 7.61 20.04
C THR A 113 8.46 6.73 19.33
N ARG A 114 7.78 7.27 18.31
CA ARG A 114 6.85 6.52 17.50
C ARG A 114 7.54 5.44 16.66
N ASN A 115 8.68 5.77 16.05
CA ASN A 115 9.50 4.81 15.31
C ASN A 115 9.89 3.61 16.20
N ALA A 116 10.29 3.86 17.44
CA ALA A 116 10.65 2.81 18.39
C ALA A 116 9.46 1.88 18.69
N LEU A 117 8.25 2.44 18.87
CA LEU A 117 7.03 1.65 19.10
C LEU A 117 6.66 0.79 17.88
N GLU A 118 6.69 1.39 16.68
CA GLU A 118 6.44 0.70 15.41
C GLU A 118 7.39 -0.50 15.23
N ILE A 119 8.69 -0.27 15.45
CA ILE A 119 9.71 -1.32 15.32
C ILE A 119 9.52 -2.41 16.39
N GLN A 120 9.29 -2.03 17.65
CA GLN A 120 9.10 -2.99 18.74
C GLN A 120 7.91 -3.90 18.44
N ASN A 121 6.78 -3.33 18.03
CA ASN A 121 5.59 -4.09 17.66
C ASN A 121 5.85 -4.98 16.45
N ALA A 122 6.42 -4.43 15.37
CA ALA A 122 6.72 -5.20 14.17
C ALA A 122 7.60 -6.41 14.49
N VAL A 123 8.68 -6.22 15.26
CA VAL A 123 9.57 -7.29 15.72
C VAL A 123 8.82 -8.33 16.57
N ALA A 124 7.95 -7.89 17.49
CA ALA A 124 7.15 -8.81 18.30
C ALA A 124 6.22 -9.67 17.41
N LEU A 125 5.58 -9.07 16.41
CA LEU A 125 4.71 -9.78 15.47
C LEU A 125 5.45 -10.87 14.70
N THR A 126 6.70 -10.61 14.28
CA THR A 126 7.53 -11.65 13.61
C THR A 126 7.82 -12.87 14.49
N LYS A 127 7.80 -12.70 15.82
CA LYS A 127 8.06 -13.78 16.79
C LYS A 127 6.79 -14.52 17.18
N GLN A 128 5.68 -13.79 17.22
CA GLN A 128 4.39 -14.31 17.66
C GLN A 128 3.62 -15.05 16.54
N ASN A 129 3.92 -14.74 15.27
CA ASN A 129 3.12 -15.20 14.14
C ASN A 129 3.98 -15.90 13.09
N SER A 130 3.77 -17.20 12.88
CA SER A 130 4.52 -18.03 11.92
C SER A 130 4.17 -17.77 10.45
N ASN A 131 3.09 -17.03 10.18
CA ASN A 131 2.72 -16.58 8.84
C ASN A 131 3.37 -15.24 8.46
N VAL A 132 4.14 -14.61 9.34
CA VAL A 132 4.93 -13.43 8.99
C VAL A 132 6.18 -13.86 8.21
N ASP A 133 6.31 -13.37 6.97
CA ASP A 133 7.37 -13.80 6.05
C ASP A 133 8.48 -12.75 5.84
N ALA A 134 8.20 -11.49 6.16
CA ALA A 134 9.17 -10.41 6.10
C ALA A 134 8.75 -9.25 7.01
N LEU A 135 9.72 -8.41 7.36
CA LEU A 135 9.51 -7.12 8.03
C LEU A 135 10.00 -6.00 7.11
N VAL A 136 9.14 -5.02 6.81
CA VAL A 136 9.45 -3.84 5.99
C VAL A 136 9.59 -2.61 6.90
N VAL A 137 10.81 -2.13 7.10
CA VAL A 137 11.14 -0.96 7.92
C VAL A 137 11.12 0.28 7.03
N GLY A 138 10.10 1.12 7.21
CA GLY A 138 9.94 2.36 6.44
C GLY A 138 9.21 2.18 5.11
N ASN A 139 8.63 3.28 4.64
CA ASN A 139 8.03 3.39 3.33
C ASN A 139 8.30 4.79 2.78
N GLU A 140 9.16 4.86 1.77
CA GLU A 140 9.60 6.11 1.16
C GLU A 140 10.17 7.09 2.20
N THR A 141 10.79 6.58 3.26
CA THR A 141 11.30 7.40 4.38
C THR A 141 12.44 8.31 3.94
N ILE A 142 13.28 7.84 3.02
CA ILE A 142 14.36 8.64 2.41
C ILE A 142 13.75 9.68 1.49
N PHE A 143 12.83 9.28 0.61
CA PHE A 143 12.14 10.19 -0.31
C PHE A 143 11.36 11.30 0.43
N ARG A 144 10.71 10.96 1.55
CA ARG A 144 9.99 11.90 2.41
C ARG A 144 10.91 12.79 3.25
N GLY A 145 12.24 12.59 3.19
CA GLY A 145 13.23 13.40 3.89
C GLY A 145 13.14 13.30 5.40
N GLU A 146 12.72 12.13 5.92
CA GLU A 146 12.58 11.88 7.35
C GLU A 146 13.85 11.30 7.97
N LYS A 147 14.55 10.46 7.19
CA LYS A 147 15.88 9.92 7.51
C LYS A 147 16.73 9.85 6.26
N SER A 148 18.03 10.02 6.42
CA SER A 148 19.02 9.77 5.36
C SER A 148 19.17 8.27 5.09
N ALA A 149 19.78 7.93 3.94
CA ALA A 149 20.10 6.55 3.61
C ALA A 149 21.03 5.87 4.64
N ALA A 150 21.96 6.63 5.23
CA ALA A 150 22.87 6.11 6.27
C ALA A 150 22.10 5.75 7.56
N GLU A 151 21.22 6.65 8.02
CA GLU A 151 20.37 6.41 9.19
C GLU A 151 19.44 5.22 8.97
N MET A 152 18.82 5.10 7.79
CA MET A 152 17.99 3.94 7.44
C MET A 152 18.79 2.64 7.41
N ALA A 153 20.00 2.65 6.85
CA ALA A 153 20.86 1.47 6.83
C ALA A 153 21.29 1.01 8.24
N GLU A 154 21.52 1.93 9.16
CA GLU A 154 21.79 1.63 10.57
C GLU A 154 20.56 1.06 11.28
N LEU A 155 19.40 1.69 11.06
CA LEU A 155 18.13 1.24 11.61
C LEU A 155 17.79 -0.19 11.17
N ILE A 156 17.85 -0.46 9.87
CA ILE A 156 17.59 -1.78 9.29
C ILE A 156 18.57 -2.82 9.85
N ARG A 157 19.88 -2.49 9.96
CA ARG A 157 20.87 -3.38 10.58
C ARG A 157 20.52 -3.68 12.04
N SER A 158 19.98 -2.70 12.77
CA SER A 158 19.51 -2.89 14.15
C SER A 158 18.31 -3.84 14.22
N VAL A 159 17.32 -3.66 13.35
CA VAL A 159 16.12 -4.52 13.31
C VAL A 159 16.47 -5.95 12.89
N LYS A 160 17.37 -6.13 11.91
CA LYS A 160 17.87 -7.45 11.49
C LYS A 160 18.45 -8.30 12.61
N ARG A 161 19.00 -7.68 13.67
CA ARG A 161 19.54 -8.41 14.83
C ARG A 161 18.46 -8.89 15.81
N GLN A 162 17.21 -8.48 15.63
CA GLN A 162 16.12 -8.72 16.58
C GLN A 162 15.08 -9.74 16.07
N THR A 163 15.15 -10.14 14.80
CA THR A 163 14.23 -11.09 14.18
C THR A 163 14.95 -12.04 13.23
N ASN A 164 14.35 -13.21 12.97
CA ASN A 164 14.86 -14.21 12.04
C ASN A 164 14.21 -14.11 10.65
N VAL A 165 13.15 -13.30 10.48
CA VAL A 165 12.57 -13.07 9.14
C VAL A 165 13.41 -12.06 8.36
N PRO A 166 13.44 -12.13 7.02
CA PRO A 166 14.05 -11.10 6.19
C PRO A 166 13.55 -9.69 6.52
N VAL A 167 14.47 -8.73 6.58
CA VAL A 167 14.17 -7.31 6.81
C VAL A 167 14.59 -6.48 5.60
N THR A 168 13.67 -5.66 5.10
CA THR A 168 13.85 -4.75 3.96
C THR A 168 13.27 -3.35 4.24
N THR A 169 13.40 -2.42 3.30
CA THR A 169 12.66 -1.15 3.27
C THR A 169 11.92 -1.03 1.94
N GLY A 170 10.83 -0.25 1.91
CA GLY A 170 10.19 0.17 0.66
C GLY A 170 10.66 1.57 0.30
N GLU A 171 11.34 1.73 -0.83
CA GLU A 171 11.82 3.03 -1.33
C GLU A 171 11.55 3.16 -2.83
N ILE A 172 11.66 4.39 -3.33
CA ILE A 172 11.67 4.67 -4.76
C ILE A 172 12.97 4.18 -5.41
N TRP A 173 13.00 4.15 -6.74
CA TRP A 173 14.11 3.59 -7.51
C TRP A 173 15.29 4.56 -7.72
N ASN A 174 15.13 5.85 -7.40
CA ASN A 174 16.08 6.93 -7.69
C ASN A 174 16.61 7.64 -6.45
#